data_AF-A0A932BGK5-F1
#
_entry.id   AF-A0A932BGK5-F1
#
_cell.length_a   1.000
_cell.length_b   1.000
_cell.length_c   1.000
_cell.angle_alpha   90.00
_cell.angle_beta   90.00
_cell.angle_gamma   90.00
#
_symmetry.space_group_name_H-M   'P 1'
#
loop_
_entity.id
_entity.type
_entity.pdbx_description
1 polymer ?
#
loop_
_entity_poly.entity_id
_entity_poly.type
_entity_poly.pdbx_seq_one_letter_code
_entity_poly.pdbx_strand_id
1 'polypeptide(L)'
;MSPEKPRPRTNRFGVAFEEERAWVTFYRRVGHDVTIATEVLAQLEGDPEMKRAHLALYLCCKESLRMHKARQARNKRIGQFVRWFCHGLFVVPAQALRRALHLGGDIAVECLPETVKEPAAPQVRKLTREPEFAQAASSFSPQATLPTVAPATTDAQVQASRSPRSKPTRAAA
;
A
#
# COMPACT_ATOMS: atom_id res chain seq x y z
N MET A 1 55.38 63.11 23.67
CA MET A 1 55.21 61.64 23.70
C MET A 1 54.04 61.32 24.61
N SER A 2 52.93 60.83 24.06
CA SER A 2 51.76 60.45 24.84
C SER A 2 51.82 58.96 25.13
N PRO A 3 51.65 58.50 26.39
CA PRO A 3 51.63 57.08 26.70
C PRO A 3 50.32 56.46 26.22
N GLU A 4 50.43 55.53 25.29
CA GLU A 4 49.32 54.71 24.79
C GLU A 4 48.80 53.81 25.93
N LYS A 5 47.56 54.03 26.34
CA LYS A 5 46.93 53.32 27.46
C LYS A 5 46.42 51.95 26.98
N PRO A 6 46.85 50.82 27.55
CA PRO A 6 46.42 49.50 27.09
C PRO A 6 44.94 49.28 27.43
N ARG A 7 44.12 48.95 26.43
CA ARG A 7 42.70 48.65 26.58
C ARG A 7 42.51 47.36 27.43
N PRO A 8 41.60 47.34 28.42
CA PRO A 8 41.40 46.17 29.28
C PRO A 8 40.62 45.06 28.54
N ARG A 9 41.11 43.83 28.67
CA ARG A 9 40.50 42.59 28.14
C ARG A 9 39.31 42.16 29.00
N THR A 10 38.16 42.81 28.85
CA THR A 10 36.92 42.49 29.60
C THR A 10 36.11 41.32 29.01
N ASN A 11 36.46 40.83 27.82
CA ASN A 11 35.62 39.87 27.09
C ASN A 11 35.65 38.41 27.62
N ARG A 12 36.55 38.09 28.57
CA ARG A 12 36.71 36.70 29.09
C ARG A 12 35.66 36.33 30.14
N PHE A 13 35.14 37.30 30.89
CA PHE A 13 34.10 37.06 31.89
C PHE A 13 32.73 36.81 31.24
N GLY A 14 32.48 37.36 30.05
CA GLY A 14 31.23 37.13 29.30
C GLY A 14 31.12 35.70 28.79
N VAL A 15 32.16 35.19 28.12
CA VAL A 15 32.12 33.85 27.51
C VAL A 15 31.95 32.75 28.55
N ALA A 16 32.71 32.79 29.66
CA ALA A 16 32.59 31.79 30.71
C ALA A 16 31.21 31.80 31.38
N PHE A 17 30.63 33.00 31.58
CA PHE A 17 29.30 33.16 32.14
C PHE A 17 28.20 32.70 31.17
N GLU A 18 28.34 33.00 29.88
CA GLU A 18 27.43 32.52 28.84
C GLU A 18 27.47 31.00 28.68
N GLU A 19 28.66 30.41 28.82
CA GLU A 19 28.87 28.97 28.82
C GLU A 19 28.20 28.31 30.03
N GLU A 20 28.37 28.86 31.24
CA GLU A 20 27.66 28.40 32.44
C GLU A 20 26.13 28.46 32.25
N ARG A 21 25.62 29.54 31.64
CA ARG A 21 24.21 29.67 31.31
C ARG A 21 23.75 28.67 30.23
N ALA A 22 24.61 28.35 29.27
CA ALA A 22 24.34 27.33 28.26
C ALA A 22 24.20 25.94 28.92
N TRP A 23 25.06 25.61 29.88
CA TRP A 23 24.96 24.36 30.64
C TRP A 23 23.61 24.19 31.33
N VAL A 24 23.13 25.23 32.03
CA VAL A 24 21.79 25.22 32.67
C VAL A 24 20.68 24.95 31.64
N THR A 25 20.83 25.51 30.44
CA THR A 25 19.87 25.30 29.35
C THR A 25 19.88 23.86 28.85
N PHE A 26 21.05 23.24 28.72
CA PHE A 26 21.17 21.82 28.36
C PHE A 26 20.52 20.92 29.39
N TYR A 27 20.72 21.16 30.69
CA TYR A 27 20.06 20.40 31.76
C TYR A 27 18.53 20.38 31.62
N ARG A 28 17.91 21.53 31.28
CA ARG A 28 16.44 21.61 31.11
C ARG A 28 15.97 20.89 29.84
N ARG A 29 16.76 20.93 28.76
CA ARG A 29 16.37 20.43 27.44
C ARG A 29 16.63 18.94 27.25
N VAL A 30 17.67 18.38 27.88
CA VAL A 30 18.11 16.98 27.72
C VAL A 30 17.00 15.94 27.97
N GLY A 31 16.04 16.24 28.85
CA GLY A 31 14.92 15.35 29.12
C GLY A 31 13.84 15.32 28.04
N HIS A 32 13.76 16.38 27.22
CA HIS A 32 12.72 16.58 26.21
C HIS A 32 13.25 16.35 24.79
N ASP A 33 14.51 16.69 24.55
CA ASP A 33 15.12 16.69 23.24
C ASP A 33 16.23 15.65 23.13
N VAL A 34 15.98 14.64 22.30
CA VAL A 34 16.85 13.47 22.14
C VAL A 34 18.09 13.82 21.36
N THR A 35 18.00 14.70 20.36
CA THR A 35 19.15 15.07 19.52
C THR A 35 20.20 15.78 20.36
N ILE A 36 19.73 16.71 21.21
CA ILE A 36 20.58 17.42 22.16
C ILE A 36 21.19 16.45 23.17
N ALA A 37 20.40 15.52 23.71
CA ALA A 37 20.94 14.51 24.62
C ALA A 37 22.01 13.64 23.97
N THR A 38 21.88 13.29 22.68
CA THR A 38 22.92 12.54 21.96
C THR A 38 24.19 13.36 21.71
N GLU A 39 24.05 14.61 21.30
CA GLU A 39 25.20 15.48 21.00
C GLU A 39 25.98 15.85 22.26
N VAL A 40 25.28 16.27 23.32
CA VAL A 40 25.89 16.59 24.62
C VAL A 40 26.55 15.36 25.22
N LEU A 41 25.92 14.17 25.10
CA LEU A 41 26.52 12.93 25.57
C LEU A 41 27.82 12.60 24.81
N ALA A 42 27.84 12.75 23.49
CA ALA A 42 29.02 12.50 22.68
C ALA A 42 30.17 13.47 23.04
N GLN A 43 29.85 14.75 23.27
CA GLN A 43 30.83 15.75 23.71
C GLN A 43 31.39 15.42 25.10
N LEU A 44 30.53 15.06 26.05
CA LEU A 44 30.96 14.65 27.40
C LEU A 44 31.73 13.33 27.41
N GLU A 45 31.54 12.44 26.43
CA GLU A 45 32.34 11.21 26.32
C GLU A 45 33.72 11.46 25.70
N GLY A 46 33.84 12.46 24.83
CA GLY A 46 35.11 12.88 24.23
C GLY A 46 36.04 13.64 25.18
N ASP A 47 35.47 14.37 26.16
CA ASP A 47 36.24 15.14 27.14
C ASP A 47 36.04 14.62 28.58
N PRO A 48 37.03 13.90 29.15
CA PRO A 48 36.91 13.33 30.48
C PRO A 48 36.95 14.36 31.61
N GLU A 49 37.49 15.57 31.40
CA GLU A 49 37.47 16.63 32.41
C GLU A 49 36.07 17.25 32.48
N MET A 50 35.48 17.60 31.33
CA MET A 50 34.09 18.08 31.26
C MET A 50 33.10 17.05 31.82
N LYS A 51 33.33 15.75 31.55
CA LYS A 51 32.52 14.67 32.11
C LYS A 51 32.51 14.63 33.63
N ARG A 52 33.67 14.85 34.25
CA ARG A 52 33.80 14.87 35.71
C ARG A 52 33.11 16.11 36.29
N ALA A 53 33.24 17.26 35.64
CA ALA A 53 32.60 18.51 36.06
C ALA A 53 31.06 18.46 35.94
N HIS A 54 30.53 17.80 34.90
CA HIS A 54 29.09 17.73 34.62
C HIS A 54 28.54 16.29 34.63
N LEU A 55 28.92 15.50 35.65
CA LEU A 55 28.53 14.10 35.77
C LEU A 55 27.00 13.90 35.82
N ALA A 56 26.28 14.81 36.50
CA ALA A 56 24.83 14.76 36.57
C ALA A 56 24.20 14.90 35.17
N LEU A 57 24.69 15.84 34.34
CA LEU A 57 24.22 16.01 32.97
C LEU A 57 24.42 14.74 32.14
N TYR A 58 25.60 14.12 32.27
CA TYR A 58 25.91 12.86 31.59
C TYR A 58 24.91 11.76 31.96
N LEU A 59 24.57 11.61 33.25
CA LEU A 59 23.58 10.64 33.70
C LEU A 59 22.17 10.97 33.18
N CYS A 60 21.77 12.24 33.22
CA CYS A 60 20.50 12.71 32.68
C CYS A 60 20.38 12.41 31.17
N CYS A 61 21.45 12.61 30.39
CA CYS A 61 21.47 12.25 28.97
C CYS A 61 21.22 10.75 28.78
N LYS A 62 21.92 9.89 29.54
CA LYS A 62 21.75 8.44 29.42
C LYS A 62 20.35 7.98 29.83
N GLU A 63 19.78 8.59 30.85
CA GLU A 63 18.41 8.32 31.27
C GLU A 63 17.40 8.74 30.20
N SER A 64 17.51 9.95 29.66
CA SER A 64 16.58 10.45 28.64
C SER A 64 16.60 9.59 27.38
N LEU A 65 17.78 9.12 26.95
CA LEU A 65 17.92 8.19 25.84
C LEU A 65 17.26 6.83 26.12
N ARG A 66 17.39 6.29 27.34
CA ARG A 66 16.73 5.04 27.74
C ARG A 66 15.20 5.20 27.76
N MET A 67 14.72 6.29 28.34
CA MET A 67 13.28 6.61 28.38
C MET A 67 12.72 6.79 26.98
N HIS A 68 13.45 7.47 26.09
CA HIS A 68 13.02 7.66 24.72
C HIS A 68 12.97 6.33 23.95
N LYS A 69 13.98 5.48 24.09
CA LYS A 69 13.97 4.12 23.50
C LYS A 69 12.79 3.29 23.98
N ALA A 70 12.45 3.37 25.28
CA ALA A 70 11.29 2.70 25.84
C ALA A 70 9.96 3.24 25.26
N ARG A 71 9.82 4.57 25.13
CA ARG A 71 8.65 5.20 24.49
C ARG A 71 8.52 4.79 23.02
N GLN A 72 9.61 4.80 22.27
CA GLN A 72 9.61 4.34 20.88
C GLN A 72 9.20 2.87 20.76
N ALA A 73 9.68 1.99 21.65
CA ALA A 73 9.31 0.57 21.63
C ALA A 73 7.80 0.37 21.85
N ARG A 74 7.19 1.12 22.77
CA ARG A 74 5.73 1.10 23.00
C ARG A 74 4.98 1.61 21.77
N ASN A 75 5.38 2.77 21.23
CA ASN A 75 4.73 3.36 20.07
C ASN A 75 4.84 2.47 18.82
N LYS A 76 5.95 1.76 18.63
CA LYS A 76 6.11 0.78 17.55
C LYS A 76 5.09 -0.37 17.65
N ARG A 77 4.89 -0.91 18.85
CA ARG A 77 3.89 -1.97 19.08
C ARG A 77 2.48 -1.47 18.82
N ILE A 78 2.15 -0.28 19.30
CA ILE A 78 0.84 0.34 19.10
C ILE A 78 0.61 0.61 17.60
N GLY A 79 1.58 1.21 16.90
CA GLY A 79 1.46 1.48 15.48
C GLY A 79 1.30 0.21 14.64
N GLN A 80 2.05 -0.84 14.96
CA GLN A 80 1.90 -2.14 14.30
C GLN A 80 0.53 -2.76 14.56
N PHE A 81 0.05 -2.69 15.81
CA PHE A 81 -1.27 -3.18 16.19
C PHE A 81 -2.38 -2.43 15.44
N VAL A 82 -2.36 -1.10 15.44
CA VAL A 82 -3.34 -0.27 14.74
C VAL A 82 -3.32 -0.55 13.24
N ARG A 83 -2.14 -0.64 12.63
CA ARG A 83 -2.01 -0.97 11.20
C ARG A 83 -2.60 -2.34 10.89
N TRP A 84 -2.29 -3.36 11.68
CA TRP A 84 -2.84 -4.70 11.51
C TRP A 84 -4.36 -4.71 11.70
N PHE A 85 -4.86 -4.04 12.74
CA PHE A 85 -6.29 -3.96 13.05
C PHE A 85 -7.08 -3.25 11.93
N CYS A 86 -6.63 -2.06 11.50
CA CYS A 86 -7.26 -1.34 10.39
C CYS A 86 -7.18 -2.12 9.08
N HIS A 87 -6.07 -2.80 8.83
CA HIS A 87 -5.94 -3.64 7.64
C HIS A 87 -6.93 -4.81 7.68
N GLY A 88 -7.05 -5.49 8.81
CA GLY A 88 -8.00 -6.60 9.00
C GLY A 88 -9.47 -6.17 8.90
N LEU A 89 -9.82 -5.02 9.50
CA LEU A 89 -11.21 -4.58 9.56
C LEU A 89 -11.70 -3.90 8.28
N PHE A 90 -10.83 -3.17 7.57
CA PHE A 90 -11.25 -2.36 6.42
C PHE A 90 -10.68 -2.87 5.09
N VAL A 91 -9.39 -3.20 5.03
CA VAL A 91 -8.72 -3.51 3.76
C VAL A 91 -9.10 -4.91 3.28
N VAL A 92 -9.04 -5.91 4.17
CA VAL A 92 -9.35 -7.30 3.82
C VAL A 92 -10.80 -7.46 3.35
N PRO A 93 -11.83 -6.94 4.05
CA PRO A 93 -13.21 -7.10 3.61
C PRO A 93 -13.51 -6.32 2.32
N ALA A 94 -12.95 -5.12 2.16
CA ALA A 94 -13.11 -4.36 0.93
C ALA A 94 -12.47 -5.08 -0.28
N GLN A 95 -11.30 -5.68 -0.10
CA GLN A 95 -10.66 -6.48 -1.15
C GLN A 95 -11.46 -7.75 -1.46
N ALA A 96 -11.97 -8.44 -0.44
CA ALA A 96 -12.81 -9.62 -0.61
C ALA A 96 -14.11 -9.27 -1.35
N LEU A 97 -14.78 -8.18 -0.97
CA LEU A 97 -15.99 -7.71 -1.64
C LEU A 97 -15.74 -7.33 -3.10
N ARG A 98 -14.65 -6.60 -3.38
CA ARG A 98 -14.26 -6.28 -4.77
C ARG A 98 -14.04 -7.55 -5.59
N ARG A 99 -13.29 -8.52 -5.05
CA ARG A 99 -13.05 -9.80 -5.74
C ARG A 99 -14.35 -10.57 -5.96
N ALA A 100 -15.25 -10.62 -4.97
CA ALA A 100 -16.55 -11.26 -5.10
C ALA A 100 -17.42 -10.60 -6.17
N LEU A 101 -17.42 -9.26 -6.26
CA LEU A 101 -18.13 -8.52 -7.30
C LEU A 101 -17.55 -8.77 -8.70
N HIS A 102 -16.22 -8.84 -8.83
CA HIS A 102 -15.59 -9.18 -10.11
C HIS A 102 -15.93 -10.61 -10.56
N LEU A 103 -15.78 -11.60 -9.67
CA LEU A 103 -16.14 -12.99 -9.98
C LEU A 103 -17.64 -13.15 -10.28
N GLY A 104 -18.51 -12.44 -9.54
CA GLY A 104 -19.94 -12.43 -9.81
C GLY A 104 -20.30 -11.78 -11.14
N GLY A 105 -19.55 -10.76 -11.56
CA GLY A 105 -19.66 -10.16 -12.89
C GLY A 105 -19.28 -11.14 -14.00
N ASP A 106 -18.16 -11.84 -13.85
CA ASP A 106 -17.71 -12.85 -14.82
C ASP A 106 -18.75 -13.99 -14.94
N ILE A 107 -19.27 -14.48 -13.81
CA ILE A 107 -20.32 -15.50 -13.79
C ILE A 107 -21.64 -14.97 -14.38
N ALA A 108 -22.02 -13.71 -14.11
CA ALA A 108 -23.22 -13.13 -14.68
C ALA A 108 -23.11 -12.95 -16.20
N VAL A 109 -21.93 -12.61 -16.73
CA VAL A 109 -21.66 -12.55 -18.17
C VAL A 109 -21.77 -13.94 -18.81
N GLU A 110 -21.28 -14.99 -18.15
CA GLU A 110 -21.45 -16.38 -18.61
C GLU A 110 -22.89 -16.88 -18.48
N CYS A 111 -23.66 -16.39 -17.50
CA CYS A 111 -25.06 -16.74 -17.29
C CYS A 111 -26.04 -15.91 -18.13
N LEU A 112 -25.57 -14.90 -18.87
CA LEU A 112 -26.44 -14.26 -19.86
C LEU A 112 -26.80 -15.33 -20.90
N PRO A 113 -28.10 -15.54 -21.20
CA PRO A 113 -28.47 -16.43 -22.28
C PRO A 113 -27.69 -15.96 -23.51
N GLU A 114 -27.12 -16.91 -24.23
CA GLU A 114 -26.29 -16.70 -25.41
C GLU A 114 -27.10 -15.90 -26.42
N THR A 115 -27.15 -14.58 -26.24
CA THR A 115 -27.79 -13.69 -27.18
C THR A 115 -26.90 -13.83 -28.37
N VAL A 116 -27.46 -14.43 -29.42
CA VAL A 116 -26.96 -14.50 -30.78
C VAL A 116 -26.77 -13.06 -31.31
N LYS A 117 -25.88 -12.31 -30.67
CA LYS A 117 -25.33 -11.03 -31.10
C LYS A 117 -23.85 -11.30 -31.24
N GLU A 118 -23.59 -12.09 -32.28
CA GLU A 118 -22.30 -12.31 -32.88
C GLU A 118 -21.54 -10.98 -32.92
N PRO A 119 -20.44 -10.82 -32.16
CA PRO A 119 -19.68 -9.57 -32.10
C PRO A 119 -19.07 -9.19 -33.46
N ALA A 120 -19.01 -10.14 -34.39
CA ALA A 120 -18.63 -9.91 -35.77
C ALA A 120 -19.70 -9.14 -36.56
N ALA A 121 -20.99 -9.24 -36.26
CA ALA A 121 -22.03 -8.54 -37.03
C ALA A 121 -21.90 -7.00 -37.02
N PRO A 122 -21.62 -6.32 -35.88
CA PRO A 122 -21.35 -4.88 -35.90
C PRO A 122 -19.98 -4.52 -36.50
N GLN A 123 -18.96 -5.39 -36.41
CA GLN A 123 -17.65 -5.17 -37.04
C GLN A 123 -17.69 -5.35 -38.55
N VAL A 124 -18.38 -6.38 -39.03
CA VAL A 124 -18.68 -6.60 -40.46
C VAL A 124 -19.48 -5.43 -41.00
N ARG A 125 -20.52 -4.94 -40.30
CA ARG A 125 -21.25 -3.73 -40.71
C ARG A 125 -20.38 -2.46 -40.77
N LYS A 126 -19.34 -2.35 -39.93
CA LYS A 126 -18.37 -1.23 -40.01
C LYS A 126 -17.44 -1.39 -41.21
N LEU A 127 -16.88 -2.59 -41.41
CA LEU A 127 -16.00 -2.90 -42.54
C LEU A 127 -16.72 -2.82 -43.89
N THR A 128 -17.96 -3.27 -44.01
CA THR A 128 -18.78 -3.12 -45.24
C THR A 128 -19.13 -1.66 -45.55
N ARG A 129 -19.05 -0.77 -44.55
CA ARG A 129 -19.30 0.67 -44.71
C ARG A 129 -18.04 1.45 -45.10
N GLU A 130 -16.86 0.85 -44.94
CA GLU A 130 -15.59 1.41 -45.39
C GLU A 130 -15.43 1.20 -46.91
N PRO A 131 -15.09 2.25 -47.69
CA PRO A 131 -15.09 2.18 -49.15
C PRO A 131 -14.03 1.23 -49.72
N GLU A 132 -12.99 0.95 -48.94
CA GLU A 132 -11.89 0.04 -49.29
C GLU A 132 -12.33 -1.43 -49.31
N PHE A 133 -13.31 -1.81 -48.49
CA PHE A 133 -13.78 -3.20 -48.33
C PHE A 133 -15.18 -3.46 -48.89
N ALA A 134 -15.93 -2.40 -49.26
CA ALA A 134 -17.26 -2.50 -49.86
C ALA A 134 -17.26 -3.27 -51.20
N GLN A 135 -16.19 -3.15 -52.01
CA GLN A 135 -16.06 -3.88 -53.29
C GLN A 135 -15.76 -5.38 -53.10
N ALA A 136 -15.08 -5.76 -52.01
CA ALA A 136 -14.84 -7.17 -51.71
C ALA A 136 -16.13 -7.84 -51.19
N ALA A 137 -16.95 -7.13 -50.41
CA ALA A 137 -18.19 -7.68 -49.86
C ALA A 137 -19.24 -8.03 -50.93
N SER A 138 -19.28 -7.29 -52.06
CA SER A 138 -20.19 -7.59 -53.17
C SER A 138 -19.81 -8.85 -53.97
N SER A 139 -18.54 -9.28 -53.90
CA SER A 139 -18.07 -10.50 -54.56
C SER A 139 -18.45 -11.81 -53.83
N PHE A 140 -18.91 -11.72 -52.57
CA PHE A 140 -19.27 -12.89 -51.74
C PHE A 140 -20.78 -13.15 -51.64
N SER A 141 -21.64 -12.41 -52.34
CA SER A 141 -23.10 -12.66 -52.31
C SER A 141 -23.45 -13.97 -53.02
N PRO A 142 -23.98 -15.00 -52.34
CA PRO A 142 -24.50 -16.19 -52.99
C PRO A 142 -25.81 -15.82 -53.68
N GLN A 143 -25.81 -15.96 -55.00
CA GLN A 143 -26.96 -15.80 -55.88
C GLN A 143 -28.17 -16.56 -55.32
N ALA A 144 -29.26 -15.81 -55.10
CA ALA A 144 -30.57 -16.37 -54.77
C ALA A 144 -31.06 -17.27 -55.91
N THR A 145 -31.19 -18.56 -55.64
CA THR A 145 -32.09 -19.46 -56.37
C THR A 145 -32.87 -20.28 -55.35
N LEU A 146 -34.12 -19.88 -55.12
CA LEU A 146 -35.18 -20.76 -54.64
C LEU A 146 -35.44 -21.83 -55.71
N PRO A 147 -35.77 -23.08 -55.32
CA PRO A 147 -37.20 -23.41 -55.32
C PRO A 147 -37.69 -24.22 -54.11
N THR A 148 -38.87 -23.82 -53.64
CA THR A 148 -40.02 -24.62 -53.19
C THR A 148 -39.85 -26.15 -53.12
N VAL A 149 -39.96 -26.73 -51.92
CA VAL A 149 -40.78 -27.93 -51.62
C VAL A 149 -41.30 -27.83 -50.17
N ALA A 150 -42.56 -28.22 -50.00
CA ALA A 150 -43.43 -28.16 -48.83
C ALA A 150 -43.05 -29.17 -47.71
N PRO A 151 -43.72 -29.13 -46.53
CA PRO A 151 -43.26 -29.74 -45.28
C PRO A 151 -43.67 -31.21 -45.15
N ALA A 152 -42.89 -31.99 -44.42
CA ALA A 152 -43.27 -33.33 -43.96
C ALA A 152 -43.09 -33.44 -42.44
N THR A 153 -44.23 -33.46 -41.76
CA THR A 153 -44.47 -34.02 -40.43
C THR A 153 -44.10 -35.50 -40.38
N THR A 154 -43.32 -35.94 -39.39
CA THR A 154 -43.51 -37.27 -38.77
C THR A 154 -42.88 -37.33 -37.37
N ASP A 155 -43.78 -37.45 -36.40
CA ASP A 155 -43.73 -38.21 -35.14
C ASP A 155 -42.50 -38.24 -34.22
N ALA A 156 -42.79 -37.70 -33.03
CA ALA A 156 -42.56 -38.30 -31.72
C ALA A 156 -42.00 -39.74 -31.69
N GLN A 157 -40.88 -39.92 -30.99
CA GLN A 157 -40.79 -41.03 -30.05
C GLN A 157 -39.98 -40.70 -28.81
N VAL A 158 -40.72 -40.62 -27.72
CA VAL A 158 -40.27 -40.74 -26.34
C VAL A 158 -39.54 -42.07 -26.16
N GLN A 159 -38.33 -42.05 -25.61
CA GLN A 159 -37.88 -43.19 -24.82
C GLN A 159 -37.04 -42.75 -23.62
N ALA A 160 -37.75 -42.56 -22.52
CA ALA A 160 -37.21 -42.63 -21.18
C ALA A 160 -36.64 -44.04 -20.95
N SER A 161 -35.35 -44.11 -20.62
CA SER A 161 -34.80 -45.24 -19.86
C SER A 161 -34.13 -44.68 -18.61
N ARG A 162 -34.90 -44.70 -17.51
CA ARG A 162 -34.37 -44.68 -16.15
C ARG A 162 -33.60 -45.98 -15.93
N SER A 163 -32.37 -45.90 -15.45
CA SER A 163 -32.05 -46.56 -14.18
C SER A 163 -30.80 -46.00 -13.49
N PRO A 164 -30.84 -45.89 -12.16
CA PRO A 164 -29.74 -45.38 -11.34
C PRO A 164 -28.79 -46.51 -10.94
N ARG A 165 -27.51 -46.20 -10.70
CA ARG A 165 -26.63 -47.11 -9.95
C ARG A 165 -25.60 -46.36 -9.13
N SER A 166 -25.88 -46.34 -7.82
CA SER A 166 -24.99 -46.62 -6.67
C SER A 166 -23.56 -47.08 -7.01
N LYS A 167 -22.49 -46.80 -6.25
CA LYS A 167 -22.26 -46.32 -4.87
C LYS A 167 -20.72 -46.04 -4.75
N PRO A 168 -20.17 -45.62 -3.59
CA PRO A 168 -18.92 -44.88 -3.45
C PRO A 168 -17.70 -45.78 -3.22
N THR A 169 -16.52 -45.19 -3.00
CA THR A 169 -15.61 -45.39 -1.83
C THR A 169 -14.12 -45.19 -2.22
N ARG A 170 -13.36 -44.66 -1.25
CA ARG A 170 -11.92 -44.92 -0.94
C ARG A 170 -10.97 -43.80 -1.37
N ALA A 171 -10.53 -42.90 -0.48
CA ALA A 171 -9.64 -43.04 0.69
C ALA A 171 -8.15 -43.22 0.34
N ALA A 172 -7.37 -42.22 0.81
CA ALA A 172 -6.02 -42.25 1.38
C ALA A 172 -4.88 -42.94 0.62
N ALA A 173 -3.86 -42.13 0.30
CA ALA A 173 -2.47 -42.32 0.72
C ALA A 173 -1.80 -40.94 0.78
#